data_AF-A0A9D4GAM4-F1
#
_entry.id   AF-A0A9D4GAM4-F1
#
_cell.length_a   1.000
_cell.length_b   1.000
_cell.length_c   1.000
_cell.angle_alpha   90.00
_cell.angle_beta   90.00
_cell.angle_gamma   90.00
#
_symmetry.space_group_name_H-M   'P 1'
#
loop_
_entity.id
_entity.type
_entity.pdbx_description
1 polymer ?
#
loop_
_entity_poly.entity_id
_entity_poly.type
_entity_poly.pdbx_seq_one_letter_code
_entity_poly.pdbx_strand_id
1 'polypeptide(L)'
;MKSLESRFGTKELRETSKAKFRQAVQGHEELLENWADRVLTLATPAFADLPEDHMRSEAISRFFQGCNDREAAKHACLENPSSMEEALDLVK
;
A
#
# COMPACT_ATOMS: atom_id res chain seq x y z
N MET A 1 -2.77 -5.88 40.83
CA MET A 1 -3.22 -5.88 39.42
C MET A 1 -2.41 -4.84 38.66
N LYS A 2 -1.50 -5.27 37.78
CA LYS A 2 -0.70 -4.36 36.94
C LYS A 2 -1.44 -4.10 35.62
N SER A 3 -2.01 -2.90 35.54
CA SER A 3 -2.36 -2.08 34.37
C SER A 3 -2.69 -2.79 33.04
N LEU A 4 -3.98 -2.82 32.70
CA LEU A 4 -4.46 -3.01 31.32
C LEU A 4 -4.28 -1.76 30.45
N GLU A 5 -3.89 -0.63 31.03
CA GLU A 5 -3.80 0.66 30.35
C GLU A 5 -2.58 0.75 29.41
N SER A 6 -1.57 -0.10 29.61
CA SER A 6 -0.40 -0.18 28.72
C SER A 6 -0.70 -0.80 27.34
N ARG A 7 -1.88 -1.40 27.11
CA ARG A 7 -2.25 -2.02 25.82
C ARG A 7 -3.12 -1.15 24.93
N PHE A 8 -3.64 -0.04 25.45
CA PHE A 8 -4.57 0.85 24.76
C PHE A 8 -3.99 2.26 24.52
N GLY A 9 -2.69 2.45 24.71
CA GLY A 9 -2.01 3.65 24.24
C GLY A 9 -1.92 3.63 22.72
N THR A 10 -2.95 4.15 22.06
CA THR A 10 -3.11 4.69 20.68
C THR A 10 -2.06 4.35 19.61
N LYS A 11 -1.45 3.18 19.64
CA LYS A 11 -0.60 2.66 18.57
C LYS A 11 -1.44 1.67 17.81
N GLU A 12 -1.81 2.04 16.59
CA GLU A 12 -2.50 1.12 15.69
C GLU A 12 -1.72 -0.20 15.65
N LEU A 13 -2.42 -1.31 15.91
CA LEU A 13 -1.78 -2.62 15.87
C LEU A 13 -1.34 -2.89 14.43
N ARG A 14 -0.11 -3.38 14.27
CA ARG A 14 0.46 -3.68 12.94
C ARG A 14 -0.45 -4.53 12.07
N GLU A 15 -1.15 -5.50 12.68
CA GLU A 15 -2.10 -6.35 11.96
C GLU A 15 -3.31 -5.57 11.44
N THR A 16 -3.75 -4.52 12.15
CA THR A 16 -4.76 -3.57 11.65
C THR A 16 -4.21 -2.79 10.46
N SER A 17 -2.96 -2.30 10.53
CA SER A 17 -2.35 -1.58 9.40
C SER A 17 -2.17 -2.47 8.17
N LYS A 18 -1.73 -3.72 8.34
CA LYS A 18 -1.67 -4.72 7.26
C LYS A 18 -3.06 -5.02 6.69
N ALA A 19 -4.09 -5.12 7.52
CA ALA A 19 -5.45 -5.36 7.06
C ALA A 19 -5.96 -4.18 6.22
N LYS A 20 -5.77 -2.93 6.69
CA LYS A 20 -6.10 -1.71 5.93
C LYS A 20 -5.37 -1.67 4.59
N PHE A 21 -4.06 -1.91 4.61
CA PHE A 21 -3.24 -1.96 3.40
C PHE A 21 -3.76 -3.01 2.41
N ARG A 22 -4.03 -4.24 2.87
CA ARG A 22 -4.49 -5.33 2.00
C ARG A 22 -5.87 -5.09 1.40
N GLN A 23 -6.75 -4.38 2.09
CA GLN A 23 -8.12 -4.09 1.62
C GLN A 23 -8.21 -2.80 0.80
N ALA A 24 -7.15 -2.01 0.74
CA ALA A 24 -7.16 -0.75 0.03
C ALA A 24 -7.32 -0.96 -1.47
N VAL A 25 -8.19 -0.14 -2.07
CA VAL A 25 -8.44 -0.03 -3.51
C VAL A 25 -8.57 1.45 -3.86
N GLN A 26 -8.24 1.79 -5.10
CA GLN A 26 -8.40 3.13 -5.65
C GLN A 26 -9.87 3.58 -5.51
N GLY A 27 -10.07 4.81 -5.04
CA GLY A 27 -11.41 5.41 -4.98
C GLY A 27 -11.98 5.66 -6.38
N HIS A 28 -13.30 5.72 -6.52
CA HIS A 28 -13.96 5.90 -7.83
C HIS A 28 -13.49 7.16 -8.59
N GLU A 29 -13.26 8.25 -7.87
CA GLU A 29 -12.80 9.54 -8.41
C GLU A 29 -11.38 9.91 -7.93
N GLU A 30 -10.67 8.93 -7.36
CA GLU A 30 -9.32 9.15 -6.86
C GLU A 30 -8.34 9.17 -8.04
N LEU A 31 -7.58 10.27 -8.16
CA LEU A 31 -6.47 10.35 -9.11
C LEU A 31 -5.45 9.26 -8.84
N LEU A 32 -4.80 8.77 -9.90
CA LEU A 32 -3.86 7.66 -9.80
C LEU A 32 -2.66 8.00 -8.91
N GLU A 33 -2.19 9.25 -8.96
CA GLU A 33 -1.12 9.76 -8.11
C GLU A 33 -1.51 9.74 -6.63
N ASN A 34 -2.73 10.17 -6.31
CA ASN A 34 -3.25 10.14 -4.95
C ASN A 34 -3.37 8.70 -4.43
N TRP A 35 -3.76 7.76 -5.32
CA TRP A 35 -3.80 6.35 -5.00
C TRP A 35 -2.41 5.80 -4.67
N ALA A 36 -1.41 6.09 -5.49
CA ALA A 36 -0.02 5.68 -5.25
C ALA A 36 0.52 6.20 -3.90
N ASP A 37 0.31 7.49 -3.61
CA ASP A 37 0.71 8.10 -2.34
C ASP A 37 0.02 7.44 -1.15
N ARG A 38 -1.27 7.13 -1.28
CA ARG A 38 -2.05 6.46 -0.24
C ARG A 38 -1.57 5.04 0.00
N VAL A 39 -1.20 4.31 -1.04
CA VAL A 39 -0.63 2.96 -0.93
C VAL A 39 0.69 2.98 -0.16
N LEU A 40 1.61 3.90 -0.47
CA LEU A 40 2.88 4.05 0.24
C LEU A 40 2.67 4.44 1.71
N THR A 41 1.71 5.34 1.96
CA THR A 41 1.33 5.77 3.31
C THR A 41 0.80 4.60 4.15
N LEU A 42 -0.01 3.71 3.55
CA LEU A 42 -0.54 2.52 4.23
C LEU A 42 0.53 1.43 4.41
N ALA A 43 1.47 1.30 3.47
CA ALA A 43 2.55 0.32 3.53
C ALA A 43 3.52 0.59 4.68
N THR A 44 3.80 1.87 4.95
CA THR A 44 4.76 2.31 5.98
C THR A 44 4.49 1.67 7.36
N PRO A 45 3.30 1.83 7.98
CA PRO A 45 3.01 1.19 9.27
C PRO A 45 2.73 -0.32 9.15
N ALA A 46 2.28 -0.82 7.99
CA ALA A 46 2.00 -2.25 7.79
C ALA A 46 3.29 -3.10 7.80
N PHE A 47 4.38 -2.55 7.27
CA PHE A 47 5.65 -3.25 7.07
C PHE A 47 6.83 -2.60 7.80
N ALA A 48 6.58 -1.79 8.83
CA ALA A 48 7.61 -1.05 9.58
C ALA A 48 8.78 -1.90 10.13
N ASP A 49 8.55 -3.19 10.39
CA ASP A 49 9.59 -4.11 10.91
C ASP A 49 10.30 -4.91 9.80
N LEU A 50 10.04 -4.62 8.53
CA LEU A 50 10.65 -5.28 7.38
C LEU A 50 11.56 -4.32 6.61
N PRO A 51 12.48 -4.84 5.77
CA PRO A 51 13.29 -4.01 4.89
C PRO A 51 12.43 -3.11 3.99
N GLU A 52 12.94 -1.92 3.67
CA GLU A 52 12.27 -0.96 2.81
C GLU A 52 11.93 -1.54 1.43
N ASP A 53 12.82 -2.35 0.86
CA ASP A 53 12.60 -3.02 -0.43
C ASP A 53 11.38 -3.95 -0.38
N HIS A 54 11.16 -4.65 0.74
CA HIS A 54 9.98 -5.47 0.93
C HIS A 54 8.72 -4.60 1.00
N MET A 55 8.76 -3.51 1.77
CA MET A 55 7.63 -2.57 1.86
C MET A 55 7.28 -1.99 0.48
N ARG A 56 8.29 -1.62 -0.30
CA ARG A 56 8.14 -1.07 -1.66
C ARG A 56 7.55 -2.11 -2.62
N SER A 57 8.06 -3.34 -2.61
CA SER A 57 7.55 -4.44 -3.44
C SER A 57 6.07 -4.73 -3.13
N GLU A 58 5.69 -4.71 -1.84
CA GLU A 58 4.30 -4.86 -1.42
C GLU A 58 3.45 -3.69 -1.90
N ALA A 59 3.94 -2.45 -1.76
CA ALA A 59 3.26 -1.25 -2.22
C ALA A 59 2.99 -1.28 -3.73
N ILE A 60 3.99 -1.60 -4.55
CA ILE A 60 3.83 -1.71 -6.01
C ILE A 60 2.79 -2.80 -6.36
N SER A 61 2.88 -3.97 -5.71
CA SER A 61 1.90 -5.04 -5.91
C SER A 61 0.48 -4.60 -5.53
N ARG A 62 0.33 -3.88 -4.42
CA ARG A 62 -0.97 -3.39 -3.98
C ARG A 62 -1.52 -2.31 -4.90
N PHE A 63 -0.67 -1.41 -5.40
CA PHE A 63 -1.04 -0.35 -6.35
C PHE A 63 -1.72 -0.94 -7.59
N PHE A 64 -1.11 -1.92 -8.24
CA PHE A 64 -1.70 -2.58 -9.41
C PHE A 64 -3.00 -3.30 -9.10
N GLN A 65 -3.00 -4.13 -8.05
CA GLN A 65 -4.16 -4.94 -7.73
C GLN A 65 -5.35 -4.10 -7.21
N GLY A 66 -5.11 -2.89 -6.69
CA GLY A 66 -6.14 -1.97 -6.24
C GLY A 66 -6.54 -0.91 -7.26
N CYS A 67 -5.88 -0.86 -8.43
CA CYS A 67 -6.17 0.12 -9.47
C CYS A 67 -7.57 -0.10 -10.09
N ASN A 68 -8.24 1.00 -10.45
CA ASN A 68 -9.54 0.96 -11.13
C ASN A 68 -9.41 0.45 -12.56
N ASP A 69 -8.37 0.90 -13.29
CA ASP A 69 -8.06 0.39 -14.62
C ASP A 69 -7.26 -0.92 -14.49
N ARG A 70 -8.00 -2.02 -14.42
CA ARG A 70 -7.43 -3.36 -14.24
C ARG A 70 -6.61 -3.83 -15.43
N GLU A 71 -6.98 -3.42 -16.64
CA GLU A 71 -6.26 -3.86 -17.84
C GLU A 71 -4.94 -3.11 -17.96
N ALA A 72 -4.93 -1.78 -17.80
CA ALA A 72 -3.70 -0.99 -17.76
C ALA A 72 -2.77 -1.47 -16.64
N ALA A 73 -3.30 -1.68 -15.43
CA ALA A 73 -2.53 -2.19 -14.30
C ALA A 73 -1.94 -3.59 -14.55
N LYS A 74 -2.69 -4.48 -15.21
CA LYS A 74 -2.20 -5.83 -15.55
C LYS A 74 -1.07 -5.77 -16.56
N HIS A 75 -1.18 -4.92 -17.58
CA HIS A 75 -0.11 -4.72 -18.56
C HIS A 75 1.13 -4.11 -17.91
N ALA A 76 0.97 -3.02 -17.14
CA ALA A 76 2.06 -2.38 -16.42
C ALA A 76 2.79 -3.32 -15.44
N CYS A 77 2.06 -4.20 -14.75
CA CYS A 77 2.64 -5.19 -13.84
C CYS A 77 3.59 -6.18 -14.55
N LEU A 78 3.34 -6.51 -15.83
CA LEU A 78 4.19 -7.42 -16.60
C LEU A 78 5.56 -6.82 -16.93
N GLU A 79 5.66 -5.49 -16.97
CA GLU A 79 6.93 -4.77 -17.18
C GLU A 79 7.82 -4.79 -15.91
N ASN A 80 7.30 -5.31 -14.80
CA ASN A 80 8.02 -5.50 -13.53
C ASN A 80 8.75 -4.24 -13.02
N PRO A 81 8.00 -3.15 -12.76
CA PRO A 81 8.60 -1.90 -12.31
C PRO A 81 9.24 -2.03 -10.92
N SER A 82 10.33 -1.31 -10.75
CA SER A 82 11.17 -1.31 -9.55
C SER A 82 10.83 -0.18 -8.56
N SER A 83 9.97 0.75 -8.99
CA SER A 83 9.57 1.93 -8.21
C SER A 83 8.09 2.27 -8.42
N MET A 84 7.53 3.06 -7.50
CA MET A 84 6.16 3.55 -7.62
C MET A 84 6.01 4.58 -8.76
N GLU A 85 7.04 5.39 -9.02
CA GLU A 85 7.06 6.35 -10.12
C GLU A 85 7.00 5.63 -11.48
N GLU A 86 7.83 4.60 -11.67
CA GLU A 86 7.78 3.75 -12.86
C GLU A 86 6.43 3.03 -13.00
N ALA A 87 5.87 2.52 -11.89
CA ALA A 87 4.55 1.89 -11.89
C ALA A 87 3.43 2.87 -12.28
N LEU A 88 3.51 4.13 -11.84
CA LEU A 88 2.58 5.19 -12.21
C LEU A 88 2.67 5.53 -13.71
N ASP A 89 3.88 5.69 -14.23
CA ASP A 89 4.12 6.04 -15.63
C ASP A 89 3.66 4.94 -16.59
N LEU A 90 3.74 3.67 -16.19
CA LEU A 90 3.28 2.54 -17.00
C LEU A 90 1.75 2.40 -17.07
N VAL A 91 1.01 2.92 -16.09
CA VAL A 91 -0.46 2.83 -16.03
C VAL A 91 -1.14 4.02 -16.72
N LYS A 92 -0.43 5.15 -16.83
CA LYS A 92 -0.89 6.36 -17.53
C LYS A 92 -0.90 6.19 -19.04
#